data_AF-A0A662LHH8-F1
#
_entry.id   AF-A0A662LHH8-F1
#
_cell.length_a   1.000
_cell.length_b   1.000
_cell.length_c   1.000
_cell.angle_alpha   90.00
_cell.angle_beta   90.00
_cell.angle_gamma   90.00
#
_symmetry.space_group_name_H-M   'P 1'
#
loop_
_entity.id
_entity.type
_entity.pdbx_description
1 polymer ?
#
loop_
_entity_poly.entity_id
_entity_poly.type
_entity_poly.pdbx_seq_one_letter_code
_entity_poly.pdbx_strand_id
1 'polypeptide(L)'
;MPQVRKNRFIAAIYSIIVWGLGEVYAGVTNLKIGLGIVFMILWFIYLVSCLILNLNIFLAIVIYSIVAGLLAFDSFRDARTFNMMVSLEEARRRAPDRCPNCGSKVSKDFRFCPNCGYKLVT
;
A
#
# COMPACT_ATOMS: atom_id res chain seq x y z
N MET A 1 -16.59 2.96 4.48
CA MET A 1 -16.01 1.85 5.27
C MET A 1 -14.75 2.38 5.95
N PRO A 2 -14.50 2.10 7.24
CA PRO A 2 -13.23 2.46 7.88
C PRO A 2 -12.09 1.75 7.14
N GLN A 3 -11.13 2.51 6.64
CA GLN A 3 -9.99 1.95 5.91
C GLN A 3 -9.05 1.30 6.93
N VAL A 4 -8.95 -0.03 6.92
CA VAL A 4 -8.09 -0.75 7.86
C VAL A 4 -6.63 -0.53 7.47
N ARG A 5 -5.82 -0.08 8.43
CA ARG A 5 -4.37 0.15 8.24
C ARG A 5 -3.69 -1.15 7.83
N LYS A 6 -2.94 -1.14 6.72
CA LYS A 6 -2.23 -2.33 6.22
C LYS A 6 -0.89 -2.50 6.93
N ASN A 7 -0.54 -3.72 7.32
CA ASN A 7 0.74 -4.00 7.97
C ASN A 7 1.85 -4.16 6.92
N ARG A 8 2.87 -3.31 7.00
CA ARG A 8 4.02 -3.30 6.07
C ARG A 8 4.83 -4.59 6.08
N PHE A 9 4.91 -5.27 7.23
CA PHE A 9 5.66 -6.53 7.35
C PHE A 9 4.94 -7.68 6.66
N ILE A 10 3.61 -7.70 6.75
CA ILE A 10 2.79 -8.71 6.09
C ILE A 10 2.90 -8.58 4.56
N ALA A 11 2.91 -7.34 4.04
CA ALA A 11 3.15 -7.09 2.62
C ALA A 11 4.51 -7.65 2.17
N ALA A 12 5.57 -7.40 2.94
CA ALA A 12 6.92 -7.89 2.63
C ALA A 12 7.00 -9.41 2.69
N ILE A 13 6.41 -10.05 3.72
CA ILE A 13 6.38 -11.52 3.84
C ILE A 13 5.64 -12.13 2.64
N TYR A 14 4.49 -11.59 2.25
CA TYR A 14 3.74 -12.11 1.11
C TYR A 14 4.50 -11.98 -0.22
N SER A 15 5.35 -10.96 -0.40
CA SER A 15 6.23 -10.85 -1.57
C SER A 15 7.31 -11.93 -1.65
N ILE A 16 7.69 -12.52 -0.51
CA ILE A 16 8.72 -13.57 -0.42
C ILE A 16 8.13 -14.95 -0.67
N ILE A 17 6.91 -15.22 -0.18
CA ILE A 17 6.28 -16.55 -0.28
C ILE A 17 5.88 -16.84 -1.73
N VAL A 18 5.14 -15.92 -2.34
CA VAL A 18 4.66 -16.06 -3.72
C VAL A 18 4.85 -14.72 -4.42
N TRP A 19 5.42 -14.79 -5.59
CA TRP A 19 5.68 -13.58 -6.35
C TRP A 19 4.38 -12.88 -6.74
N GLY A 20 4.32 -11.56 -6.54
CA GLY A 20 3.12 -10.74 -6.81
C GLY A 20 2.08 -10.69 -5.68
N LEU A 21 2.13 -11.59 -4.69
CA LEU A 21 1.12 -11.66 -3.62
C LEU A 21 1.18 -10.45 -2.68
N GLY A 22 2.39 -9.95 -2.39
CA GLY A 22 2.57 -8.72 -1.62
C GLY A 22 2.09 -7.45 -2.34
N GLU A 23 2.18 -7.40 -3.67
CA GLU A 23 1.66 -6.27 -4.46
C GLU A 23 0.13 -6.26 -4.50
N VAL A 24 -0.49 -7.43 -4.58
CA VAL A 24 -1.96 -7.58 -4.47
C VAL A 24 -2.43 -7.13 -3.08
N TYR A 25 -1.70 -7.47 -2.01
CA TYR A 25 -2.03 -7.03 -0.65
C TYR A 25 -1.83 -5.52 -0.46
N ALA A 26 -0.69 -4.97 -0.90
CA ALA A 26 -0.34 -3.56 -0.71
C ALA A 26 -1.06 -2.62 -1.69
N GLY A 27 -1.53 -3.14 -2.83
CA GLY A 27 -2.07 -2.40 -3.96
C GLY A 27 -3.07 -1.32 -3.57
N VAL A 28 -2.72 -0.09 -3.95
CA VAL A 28 -3.56 1.10 -3.79
C VAL A 28 -4.30 1.42 -5.08
N THR A 29 -3.69 1.08 -6.22
CA THR A 29 -4.23 1.32 -7.56
C THR A 29 -4.53 -0.01 -8.25
N ASN A 30 -5.59 -0.03 -9.07
CA ASN A 30 -5.99 -1.21 -9.85
C ASN A 30 -4.87 -1.71 -10.77
N LEU A 31 -4.03 -0.79 -11.27
CA LEU A 31 -2.89 -1.12 -12.12
C LEU A 31 -1.86 -2.00 -11.39
N LYS A 32 -1.52 -1.68 -10.14
CA LYS A 32 -0.55 -2.43 -9.36
C LYS A 32 -1.08 -3.79 -8.93
N ILE A 33 -2.38 -3.88 -8.62
CA ILE A 33 -3.04 -5.16 -8.36
C ILE A 33 -2.96 -6.05 -9.60
N GLY A 34 -3.23 -5.49 -10.78
CA GLY A 34 -3.10 -6.20 -12.05
C GLY A 34 -1.67 -6.68 -12.33
N LEU A 35 -0.67 -5.83 -12.09
CA LEU A 35 0.74 -6.20 -12.23
C LEU A 35 1.13 -7.36 -11.29
N GLY A 36 0.69 -7.31 -10.04
CA GLY A 36 0.90 -8.39 -9.07
C GLY A 36 0.30 -9.73 -9.52
N ILE A 37 -0.89 -9.71 -10.13
CA ILE A 37 -1.51 -10.93 -10.69
C ILE A 37 -0.69 -11.47 -11.86
N VAL A 38 -0.19 -10.60 -12.74
CA VAL A 38 0.67 -11.02 -13.86
C VAL A 38 1.95 -11.67 -13.35
N PHE A 39 2.63 -11.09 -12.35
CA PHE A 39 3.81 -11.70 -11.74
C PHE A 39 3.50 -13.04 -11.05
N MET A 40 2.32 -13.15 -10.42
CA MET A 40 1.87 -14.41 -9.83
C MET A 40 1.69 -15.50 -10.90
N ILE A 41 1.08 -15.18 -12.05
CA ILE A 41 0.93 -16.11 -13.17
C ILE A 41 2.29 -16.52 -13.74
N LEU A 42 3.19 -15.56 -13.97
CA LEU A 42 4.53 -15.82 -14.50
C LEU A 42 5.34 -16.73 -13.57
N TRP A 43 5.20 -16.56 -12.25
CA TRP A 43 5.85 -17.42 -11.28
C TRP A 43 5.37 -18.87 -11.35
N PHE A 44 4.06 -19.09 -11.47
CA PHE A 44 3.51 -20.44 -11.67
C PHE A 44 3.98 -21.07 -12.99
N ILE A 45 3.99 -20.29 -14.09
CA ILE A 45 4.51 -20.76 -15.38
C ILE A 45 5.98 -21.16 -15.26
N TYR A 46 6.78 -20.38 -14.54
CA TYR A 46 8.19 -20.69 -14.29
C TYR A 46 8.37 -21.98 -13.50
N LEU A 47 7.60 -22.21 -12.43
CA LEU A 47 7.65 -23.45 -11.66
C LEU A 47 7.33 -24.68 -12.52
N VAL A 48 6.30 -24.58 -13.36
CA VAL A 48 5.92 -25.64 -14.31
C VAL A 48 7.00 -25.85 -15.36
N SER A 49 7.59 -24.78 -15.89
CA SER A 49 8.66 -24.85 -16.89
C SER A 49 9.93 -25.49 -16.32
N CYS A 50 10.30 -25.18 -15.07
CA CYS A 50 11.39 -25.84 -14.36
C CYS A 50 11.16 -27.34 -14.20
N LEU A 51 9.93 -27.76 -13.92
CA LEU A 51 9.58 -29.18 -13.79
C LEU A 51 9.74 -29.95 -15.11
N ILE A 52 9.47 -29.31 -16.25
CA ILE A 52 9.41 -29.97 -17.57
C ILE A 52 10.73 -29.90 -18.34
N LEU A 53 11.40 -28.74 -18.35
CA LEU A 53 12.49 -28.44 -19.29
C LEU A 53 13.90 -28.61 -18.73
N ASN A 54 14.06 -29.05 -17.48
CA ASN A 54 15.36 -29.16 -16.80
C ASN A 54 16.20 -27.88 -16.96
N LEU A 55 15.52 -26.72 -16.92
CA LEU A 55 16.08 -25.41 -17.16
C LEU A 55 17.07 -25.04 -16.04
N ASN A 56 18.18 -24.38 -16.39
CA ASN A 56 19.21 -23.93 -15.43
C ASN A 56 18.62 -23.01 -14.35
N ILE A 57 18.26 -23.62 -13.21
CA ILE A 57 17.50 -23.01 -12.13
C ILE A 57 18.24 -21.82 -11.51
N PHE A 58 19.58 -21.85 -11.53
CA PHE A 58 20.43 -20.83 -10.91
C PHE A 58 20.30 -19.44 -11.55
N LEU A 59 20.34 -19.35 -12.88
CA LEU A 59 20.28 -18.05 -13.57
C LEU A 59 18.91 -17.39 -13.36
N ALA A 60 17.86 -18.19 -13.45
CA ALA A 60 16.51 -17.72 -13.21
C ALA A 60 16.33 -17.29 -11.76
N ILE A 61 16.81 -18.05 -10.76
CA ILE A 61 16.76 -17.63 -9.34
C ILE A 61 17.44 -16.26 -9.12
N VAL A 62 18.59 -16.01 -9.75
CA VAL A 62 19.28 -14.72 -9.61
C VAL A 62 18.41 -13.58 -10.18
N ILE A 63 17.90 -13.71 -11.40
CA ILE A 63 17.04 -12.71 -12.02
C ILE A 63 15.76 -12.50 -11.19
N TYR A 64 15.12 -13.59 -10.76
CA TYR A 64 13.93 -13.54 -9.90
C TYR A 64 14.21 -12.85 -8.57
N SER A 65 15.35 -13.11 -7.92
CA SER A 65 15.72 -12.49 -6.65
C SER A 65 15.91 -10.98 -6.77
N ILE A 66 16.53 -10.50 -7.86
CA ILE A 66 16.73 -9.09 -8.14
C ILE A 66 15.38 -8.41 -8.37
N VAL A 67 14.54 -8.97 -9.25
CA VAL A 67 13.23 -8.39 -9.56
C VAL A 67 12.31 -8.46 -8.33
N ALA A 68 12.34 -9.54 -7.54
CA ALA A 68 11.62 -9.63 -6.27
C ALA A 68 12.04 -8.55 -5.27
N GLY A 69 13.33 -8.25 -5.17
CA GLY A 69 13.84 -7.17 -4.32
C GLY A 69 13.29 -5.80 -4.73
N LEU A 70 13.28 -5.51 -6.04
CA LEU A 70 12.73 -4.27 -6.58
C LEU A 70 11.22 -4.14 -6.31
N LEU A 71 10.45 -5.19 -6.60
CA LEU A 71 9.00 -5.22 -6.36
C LEU A 71 8.65 -5.15 -4.87
N ALA A 72 9.44 -5.82 -4.02
CA ALA A 72 9.27 -5.75 -2.57
C ALA A 72 9.50 -4.32 -2.05
N PHE A 73 10.53 -3.62 -2.54
CA PHE A 73 10.78 -2.23 -2.18
C PHE A 73 9.62 -1.31 -2.58
N ASP A 74 9.09 -1.48 -3.80
CA ASP A 74 7.94 -0.71 -4.28
C ASP A 74 6.67 -0.99 -3.48
N SER A 75 6.39 -2.26 -3.16
CA SER A 75 5.24 -2.64 -2.31
C SER A 75 5.33 -2.03 -0.91
N PHE A 76 6.54 -1.95 -0.35
CA PHE A 76 6.77 -1.35 0.96
C PHE A 76 6.56 0.16 0.94
N ARG A 77 6.98 0.83 -0.15
CA ARG A 77 6.71 2.25 -0.38
C ARG A 77 5.21 2.50 -0.50
N ASP A 78 4.50 1.65 -1.23
CA ASP A 78 3.05 1.79 -1.43
C ASP A 78 2.25 1.62 -0.14
N ALA A 79 2.59 0.62 0.67
CA ALA A 79 1.95 0.39 1.97
C ALA A 79 2.11 1.61 2.89
N ARG A 80 3.26 2.31 2.86
CA ARG A 80 3.44 3.56 3.61
C ARG A 80 2.55 4.69 3.11
N THR A 81 2.47 4.87 1.80
CA THR A 81 1.62 5.90 1.18
C THR A 81 0.16 5.67 1.52
N PHE A 82 -0.33 4.43 1.45
CA PHE A 82 -1.69 4.07 1.82
C PHE A 82 -2.02 4.43 3.28
N ASN A 83 -1.17 4.02 4.21
CA ASN A 83 -1.38 4.30 5.63
C ASN A 83 -1.37 5.82 5.93
N MET A 84 -0.59 6.61 5.18
CA MET A 84 -0.60 8.07 5.28
C MET A 84 -1.93 8.65 4.78
N MET A 85 -2.43 8.22 3.63
CA MET A 85 -3.74 8.66 3.10
C MET A 85 -4.89 8.35 4.07
N VAL A 86 -4.90 7.16 4.66
CA VAL A 86 -5.89 6.78 5.67
C VAL A 86 -5.81 7.70 6.89
N SER A 87 -4.62 8.01 7.38
CA SER A 87 -4.47 8.90 8.54
C SER A 87 -4.97 10.33 8.28
N LEU A 88 -4.80 10.85 7.06
CA LEU A 88 -5.33 12.16 6.66
C LEU A 88 -6.85 12.14 6.55
N GLU A 89 -7.42 11.09 5.96
CA GLU A 89 -8.87 10.87 5.86
C GLU A 89 -9.50 10.76 7.26
N GLU A 90 -8.87 10.03 8.19
CA GLU A 90 -9.30 9.90 9.59
C GLU A 90 -9.23 11.24 10.32
N ALA A 91 -8.15 12.00 10.16
CA ALA A 91 -8.03 13.34 10.73
C ALA A 91 -9.12 14.29 10.19
N ARG A 92 -9.39 14.24 8.88
CA ARG A 92 -10.46 15.00 8.22
C ARG A 92 -11.85 14.58 8.72
N ARG A 93 -12.07 13.29 8.98
CA ARG A 93 -13.33 12.79 9.56
C ARG A 93 -13.53 13.21 11.02
N ARG A 94 -12.45 13.31 11.80
CA ARG A 94 -12.48 13.77 13.19
C ARG A 94 -12.54 15.29 13.33
N ALA A 95 -12.23 16.03 12.27
CA ALA A 95 -12.32 17.49 12.26
C ALA A 95 -13.79 17.92 12.52
N PRO A 96 -14.03 18.78 13.52
CA PRO A 96 -15.38 19.19 13.88
C PRO A 96 -15.96 20.18 12.86
N ASP A 97 -17.24 20.03 12.51
CA ASP A 97 -17.95 20.92 11.58
C ASP A 97 -18.22 22.33 12.17
N ARG A 98 -18.00 22.49 13.49
CA ARG A 98 -18.10 23.76 14.22
C ARG A 98 -16.90 23.92 15.14
N CYS A 99 -16.40 25.14 15.27
CA CYS A 99 -15.32 25.42 16.20
C CYS A 99 -15.83 25.30 17.65
N PRO A 100 -15.15 24.55 18.53
CA PRO A 100 -15.54 24.44 19.94
C PRO A 100 -15.32 25.74 20.73
N ASN A 101 -14.45 26.65 20.26
CA ASN A 101 -14.14 27.90 20.94
C ASN A 101 -15.12 29.04 20.59
N CYS A 102 -15.46 29.21 19.31
CA CYS A 102 -16.29 30.33 18.85
C CYS A 102 -17.63 29.94 18.23
N GLY A 103 -17.92 28.65 18.06
CA GLY A 103 -19.18 28.15 17.50
C GLY A 103 -19.37 28.37 15.99
N SER A 104 -18.43 29.03 15.30
CA SER A 104 -18.54 29.26 13.84
C SER A 104 -18.47 27.93 13.08
N LYS A 105 -19.21 27.82 11.97
CA LYS A 105 -19.08 26.67 11.05
C LYS A 105 -17.68 26.65 10.45
N VAL A 106 -17.04 25.49 10.48
CA VAL A 106 -15.71 25.29 9.88
C VAL A 106 -15.74 24.04 9.01
N SER A 107 -15.08 24.09 7.85
CA SER A 107 -14.96 22.92 6.99
C SER A 107 -13.87 21.97 7.51
N LYS A 108 -14.00 20.69 7.13
CA LYS A 108 -13.07 19.61 7.52
C LYS A 108 -11.64 19.78 7.00
N ASP A 109 -11.40 20.75 6.13
CA ASP A 109 -10.09 21.02 5.52
C ASP A 109 -9.25 22.04 6.28
N PHE A 110 -9.89 22.84 7.16
CA PHE A 110 -9.17 23.90 7.86
C PHE A 110 -8.41 23.35 9.06
N ARG A 111 -7.09 23.61 9.09
CA ARG A 111 -6.25 23.26 10.25
C ARG A 111 -6.49 24.16 11.46
N PHE A 112 -6.91 25.40 11.20
CA PHE A 112 -7.19 26.45 12.19
C PHE A 112 -8.52 27.11 11.87
N CYS A 113 -9.24 27.55 12.89
CA CYS A 113 -10.46 28.32 12.71
C CYS A 113 -10.14 29.70 12.11
N PRO A 114 -10.72 30.09 10.96
CA PRO A 114 -10.46 31.39 10.33
C PRO A 114 -10.96 32.59 11.15
N ASN A 115 -11.87 32.36 12.11
CA ASN A 115 -12.48 33.44 12.91
C ASN A 115 -11.76 33.68 14.25
N CYS A 116 -11.28 32.63 14.93
CA CYS A 116 -10.68 32.75 16.27
C CYS A 116 -9.26 32.19 16.39
N GLY A 117 -8.69 31.62 15.34
CA GLY A 117 -7.34 31.03 15.36
C GLY A 117 -7.21 29.70 16.12
N TYR A 118 -8.30 29.14 16.66
CA TYR A 118 -8.27 27.87 17.40
C TYR A 118 -7.85 26.70 16.49
N LYS A 119 -6.95 25.83 16.97
CA LYS A 119 -6.46 24.65 16.24
C LYS A 119 -7.50 23.53 16.23
N LEU A 120 -7.95 23.10 15.06
CA LEU A 120 -9.07 22.16 14.91
C LEU A 120 -8.63 20.70 14.73
N VAL A 121 -7.42 20.49 14.22
CA VAL A 121 -6.78 19.18 14.10
C VAL A 121 -5.75 19.04 15.21
N THR A 122 -5.97 18.08 16.10
CA THR A 122 -5.01 17.68 17.13
C THR A 122 -4.34 16.38 16.71
#